data_AF-A0AAJ3HA16-F1
#
_entry.id   AF-A0AAJ3HA16-F1
#
_cell.length_a   1.000
_cell.length_b   1.000
_cell.length_c   1.000
_cell.angle_alpha   90.00
_cell.angle_beta   90.00
_cell.angle_gamma   90.00
#
_symmetry.space_group_name_H-M   'P 1'
#
loop_
_entity.id
_entity.type
_entity.pdbx_description
1 polymer ?
#
loop_
_entity_poly.entity_id
_entity_poly.type
_entity_poly.pdbx_seq_one_letter_code
_entity_poly.pdbx_strand_id
1 'polypeptide(L)'
;MAQLASDGAGWASPWTTVTYNLSAPTSSALPYGSAPIVDSPANNERLTTRQPQLSGRAAPNTDIYAYGKDYNPAYGNVKADANGNWRLPPTQELRLEPDGTAVVIVAQLASDGASWASPWATVTYNF
;
A
#
# COMPACT_ATOMS: atom_id res chain seq x y z
N MET A 1 12.51 22.01 39.25
CA MET A 1 11.96 22.85 38.17
C MET A 1 11.90 21.98 36.93
N ALA A 2 10.78 21.80 36.22
CA ALA A 2 9.39 22.21 36.47
C ALA A 2 8.44 21.03 36.14
N GLN A 3 7.13 21.19 36.34
CA GLN A 3 6.11 20.14 36.15
C GLN A 3 5.58 20.10 34.70
N LEU A 4 5.02 18.94 34.30
CA LEU A 4 3.67 18.82 33.73
C LEU A 4 3.21 17.34 33.76
N ALA A 5 1.91 17.10 33.96
CA ALA A 5 1.23 15.78 33.96
C ALA A 5 0.10 15.81 32.90
N SER A 6 -0.86 14.87 32.73
CA SER A 6 -1.31 13.64 33.43
C SER A 6 -2.29 12.88 32.49
N ASP A 7 -2.37 11.55 32.36
CA ASP A 7 -1.50 10.45 32.84
C ASP A 7 -1.14 9.50 31.66
N GLY A 8 -1.66 8.29 31.41
CA GLY A 8 -2.64 7.39 32.07
C GLY A 8 -3.01 6.23 31.11
N ALA A 9 -3.42 5.01 31.51
CA ALA A 9 -3.66 4.43 32.84
C ALA A 9 -2.87 3.10 33.04
N GLY A 10 -3.08 2.38 34.16
CA GLY A 10 -2.31 1.19 34.56
C GLY A 10 -2.42 -0.05 33.63
N TRP A 11 -1.65 -1.13 33.83
CA TRP A 11 -1.06 -1.63 35.09
C TRP A 11 0.41 -2.09 34.95
N ALA A 12 1.08 -2.29 36.09
CA ALA A 12 2.53 -2.51 36.17
C ALA A 12 2.97 -3.98 36.35
N SER A 13 4.21 -4.27 35.96
CA SER A 13 5.02 -5.39 36.47
C SER A 13 6.52 -5.05 36.30
N PRO A 14 7.41 -5.42 37.25
CA PRO A 14 8.75 -4.84 37.33
C PRO A 14 9.77 -5.56 36.45
N TRP A 15 10.14 -4.94 35.33
CA TRP A 15 11.34 -5.27 34.55
C TRP A 15 12.11 -4.02 34.18
N THR A 16 13.45 -4.13 34.18
CA THR A 16 14.39 -3.01 34.05
C THR A 16 14.12 -2.16 32.81
N THR A 17 13.84 -0.88 33.00
CA THR A 17 13.67 0.08 31.89
C THR A 17 15.02 0.37 31.23
N VAL A 18 15.36 -0.41 30.20
CA VAL A 18 16.28 0.05 29.17
C VAL A 18 15.53 1.06 28.32
N THR A 19 15.85 2.36 28.48
CA THR A 19 15.23 3.44 27.71
C THR A 19 15.75 3.43 26.27
N TYR A 20 15.23 2.51 25.46
CA TYR A 20 15.29 2.65 24.01
C TYR A 20 14.47 3.89 23.63
N ASN A 21 15.09 4.87 22.97
CA ASN A 21 14.38 5.98 22.34
C ASN A 21 13.60 5.46 21.12
N LEU A 22 12.49 4.77 21.39
CA LEU A 22 11.50 4.36 20.41
C LEU A 22 10.71 5.59 19.97
N SER A 23 11.35 6.42 19.14
CA SER A 23 10.61 7.29 18.22
C SER A 23 9.63 6.40 17.44
N ALA A 24 8.33 6.67 17.58
CA ALA A 24 7.30 5.88 16.90
C ALA A 24 7.63 5.84 15.40
N PRO A 25 7.64 4.65 14.76
CA PRO A 25 8.04 4.54 13.37
C PRO A 25 7.06 5.34 12.52
N THR A 26 7.55 6.39 11.85
CA THR A 26 6.80 7.22 10.89
C THR A 26 6.59 6.48 9.58
N SER A 27 6.33 5.18 9.65
CA SER A 27 6.33 4.28 8.51
C SER A 27 4.96 4.28 7.83
N SER A 28 5.00 4.44 6.52
CA SER A 28 3.87 4.24 5.61
C SER A 28 3.49 2.76 5.48
N ALA A 29 4.32 1.85 6.04
CA ALA A 29 4.26 0.44 5.71
C ALA A 29 3.06 -0.28 6.34
N LEU A 30 2.44 -1.14 5.54
CA LEU A 30 1.38 -2.05 5.96
C LEU A 30 1.98 -3.37 6.47
N PRO A 31 1.21 -4.22 7.18
CA PRO A 31 1.66 -5.56 7.54
C PRO A 31 1.95 -6.44 6.31
N TYR A 32 2.92 -7.35 6.41
CA TYR A 32 3.08 -8.42 5.43
C TYR A 32 1.78 -9.24 5.30
N GLY A 33 1.38 -9.57 4.07
CA GLY A 33 0.13 -10.28 3.78
C GLY A 33 -1.15 -9.43 3.81
N SER A 34 -1.13 -8.17 4.27
CA SER A 34 -2.31 -7.29 4.11
C SER A 34 -2.50 -6.89 2.65
N ALA A 35 -3.73 -6.60 2.21
CA ALA A 35 -3.95 -6.02 0.89
C ALA A 35 -3.23 -4.65 0.77
N PRO A 36 -2.60 -4.33 -0.37
CA PRO A 36 -1.97 -3.02 -0.58
C PRO A 36 -3.04 -1.93 -0.74
N ILE A 37 -2.66 -0.68 -0.48
CA ILE A 37 -3.51 0.50 -0.69
C ILE A 37 -2.99 1.28 -1.88
N VAL A 38 -3.88 1.72 -2.77
CA VAL A 38 -3.60 2.75 -3.78
C VAL A 38 -4.06 4.09 -3.22
N ASP A 39 -3.17 5.09 -3.23
CA ASP A 39 -3.44 6.45 -2.75
C ASP A 39 -3.68 7.45 -3.88
N SER A 40 -3.00 7.25 -5.02
CA SER A 40 -3.07 8.16 -6.16
C SER A 40 -2.93 7.39 -7.48
N PRO A 41 -3.87 7.52 -8.43
CA PRO A 41 -5.15 8.23 -8.28
C PRO A 41 -6.05 7.55 -7.25
N ALA A 42 -7.03 8.28 -6.71
CA ALA A 42 -7.94 7.78 -5.69
C ALA A 42 -8.99 6.82 -6.28
N ASN A 43 -9.54 5.93 -5.45
CA ASN A 43 -10.60 5.02 -5.87
C ASN A 43 -11.87 5.81 -6.26
N ASN A 44 -12.41 5.53 -7.45
CA ASN A 44 -13.49 6.23 -8.15
C ASN A 44 -13.14 7.65 -8.65
N GLU A 45 -11.87 8.05 -8.65
CA GLU A 45 -11.45 9.32 -9.28
C GLU A 45 -11.77 9.32 -10.79
N ARG A 46 -12.12 10.50 -11.33
CA ARG A 46 -12.31 10.68 -12.78
C ARG A 46 -10.99 11.13 -13.42
N LEU A 47 -10.47 10.33 -14.34
CA LEU A 47 -9.17 10.53 -14.97
C LEU A 47 -9.32 11.10 -16.38
N THR A 48 -8.48 12.08 -16.72
CA THR A 48 -8.37 12.63 -18.08
C THR A 48 -7.34 11.89 -18.96
N THR A 49 -6.58 10.97 -18.38
CA THR A 49 -5.60 10.13 -19.08
C THR A 49 -5.79 8.66 -18.73
N ARG A 50 -5.76 7.80 -19.75
CA ARG A 50 -5.76 6.33 -19.58
C ARG A 50 -4.39 5.78 -19.19
N GLN A 51 -3.38 6.63 -19.00
CA GLN A 51 -2.04 6.27 -18.56
C GLN A 51 -1.66 6.99 -17.25
N PRO A 52 -2.38 6.75 -16.13
CA PRO A 52 -2.01 7.29 -14.83
C PRO A 52 -0.79 6.57 -14.23
N GLN A 53 0.07 7.31 -13.55
CA GLN A 53 1.04 6.72 -12.63
C GLN A 53 0.32 6.30 -11.35
N LEU A 54 0.34 5.01 -11.01
CA LEU A 54 -0.27 4.51 -9.77
C LEU A 54 0.75 4.60 -8.62
N SER A 55 0.28 4.91 -7.42
CA SER A 55 1.13 4.91 -6.22
C SER A 55 0.33 4.71 -4.93
N GLY A 56 0.98 4.19 -3.90
CA GLY A 56 0.37 3.97 -2.60
C GLY A 56 1.26 3.23 -1.61
N ARG A 57 0.63 2.44 -0.73
CA ARG A 57 1.26 1.74 0.41
C ARG A 57 1.15 0.22 0.34
N ALA A 58 2.15 -0.46 0.89
CA ALA A 58 2.26 -1.91 1.06
C ALA A 58 3.19 -2.23 2.24
N ALA A 59 3.53 -3.49 2.47
CA ALA A 59 4.61 -3.83 3.41
C ALA A 59 5.99 -3.46 2.82
N PRO A 60 7.04 -3.30 3.65
CA PRO A 60 8.29 -2.73 3.19
C PRO A 60 9.13 -3.79 2.47
N ASN A 61 9.75 -3.39 1.35
CA ASN A 61 10.56 -4.25 0.48
C ASN A 61 9.82 -5.43 -0.17
N THR A 62 8.50 -5.39 -0.35
CA THR A 62 7.70 -6.42 -1.06
C THR A 62 7.52 -6.10 -2.55
N ASP A 63 7.07 -7.08 -3.35
CA ASP A 63 6.76 -6.87 -4.76
C ASP A 63 5.26 -6.71 -4.99
N ILE A 64 4.88 -5.59 -5.59
CA ILE A 64 3.50 -5.17 -5.82
C ILE A 64 3.15 -5.44 -7.28
N TYR A 65 2.12 -6.23 -7.53
CA TYR A 65 1.67 -6.58 -8.88
C TYR A 65 0.33 -5.89 -9.17
N ALA A 66 0.20 -5.35 -10.38
CA ALA A 66 -1.01 -4.67 -10.86
C ALA A 66 -1.56 -5.33 -12.14
N TYR A 67 -2.85 -5.66 -12.11
CA TYR A 67 -3.56 -6.24 -13.25
C TYR A 67 -4.89 -5.52 -13.48
N GLY A 68 -5.46 -5.69 -14.67
CA GLY A 68 -6.88 -5.42 -14.91
C GLY A 68 -7.77 -6.41 -14.18
N LYS A 69 -9.07 -6.12 -14.18
CA LYS A 69 -10.12 -7.07 -13.82
C LYS A 69 -9.91 -8.44 -14.51
N ASP A 70 -10.28 -9.52 -13.81
CA ASP A 70 -10.07 -10.90 -14.24
C ASP A 70 -8.60 -11.22 -14.56
N TYR A 71 -7.67 -10.54 -13.88
CA TYR A 71 -6.21 -10.61 -14.02
C TYR A 71 -5.67 -10.20 -15.41
N ASN A 72 -6.42 -9.41 -16.19
CA ASN A 72 -6.11 -9.14 -17.59
C ASN A 72 -6.45 -7.70 -18.04
N PRO A 73 -5.49 -6.89 -18.55
CA PRO A 73 -4.08 -7.22 -18.80
C PRO A 73 -3.21 -7.09 -17.55
N ALA A 74 -1.97 -7.57 -17.61
CA ALA A 74 -0.95 -7.23 -16.61
C ALA A 74 -0.43 -5.81 -16.88
N TYR A 75 -0.51 -4.90 -15.91
CA TYR A 75 0.08 -3.55 -16.00
C TYR A 75 1.57 -3.54 -15.61
N GLY A 76 1.98 -4.51 -14.79
CA GLY A 76 3.36 -4.73 -14.39
C GLY A 76 3.49 -4.94 -12.89
N ASN A 77 4.73 -4.89 -12.40
CA ASN A 77 5.04 -4.96 -10.98
C ASN A 77 6.08 -3.89 -10.59
N VAL A 78 6.11 -3.55 -9.30
CA VAL A 78 7.11 -2.65 -8.71
C VAL A 78 7.39 -3.07 -7.27
N LYS A 79 8.64 -2.92 -6.82
CA LYS A 79 9.02 -3.18 -5.43
C LYS A 79 8.69 -1.97 -4.54
N ALA A 80 8.05 -2.21 -3.40
CA ALA A 80 7.84 -1.19 -2.36
C ALA A 80 9.16 -0.83 -1.65
N ASP A 81 9.30 0.43 -1.25
CA ASP A 81 10.49 0.94 -0.55
C ASP A 81 10.58 0.42 0.90
N ALA A 82 11.64 0.80 1.61
CA ALA A 82 11.86 0.41 3.00
C ALA A 82 10.83 1.02 4.00
N ASN A 83 10.03 1.99 3.55
CA ASN A 83 8.92 2.60 4.30
C ASN A 83 7.55 2.09 3.79
N GLY A 84 7.51 1.11 2.87
CA GLY A 84 6.30 0.55 2.29
C GLY A 84 5.63 1.36 1.19
N ASN A 85 6.22 2.47 0.71
CA ASN A 85 5.65 3.22 -0.41
C ASN A 85 6.01 2.57 -1.75
N TRP A 86 5.11 2.62 -2.73
CA TRP A 86 5.37 2.13 -4.09
C TRP A 86 4.83 3.09 -5.16
N ARG A 87 5.43 3.05 -6.36
CA ARG A 87 5.05 3.87 -7.53
C ARG A 87 5.19 3.05 -8.82
N LEU A 88 4.08 2.66 -9.43
CA LEU A 88 4.06 1.97 -10.70
C LEU A 88 4.00 3.01 -11.84
N PRO A 89 5.00 3.05 -12.75
CA PRO A 89 4.98 3.96 -13.89
C PRO A 89 3.92 3.54 -14.92
N PRO A 90 3.35 4.47 -15.71
CA PRO A 90 2.41 4.14 -16.77
C PRO A 90 3.12 3.48 -17.95
N THR A 91 3.05 2.15 -18.02
CA THR A 91 3.67 1.30 -19.06
C THR A 91 2.76 1.09 -20.28
N GLN A 92 1.44 1.08 -20.06
CA GLN A 92 0.40 0.90 -21.08
C GLN A 92 -0.89 1.61 -20.66
N GLU A 93 -1.88 1.67 -21.54
CA GLU A 93 -3.20 2.19 -21.18
C GLU A 93 -3.97 1.25 -20.24
N LEU A 94 -4.70 1.83 -19.29
CA LEU A 94 -5.74 1.12 -18.56
C LEU A 94 -6.84 0.65 -19.51
N ARG A 95 -7.33 -0.56 -19.25
CA ARG A 95 -8.41 -1.19 -20.00
C ARG A 95 -9.72 -0.54 -19.59
N LEU A 96 -10.45 -0.01 -20.56
CA LEU A 96 -11.83 0.43 -20.34
C LEU A 96 -12.77 -0.78 -20.41
N GLU A 97 -13.72 -0.82 -19.49
CA GLU A 97 -14.88 -1.71 -19.52
C GLU A 97 -16.06 -1.00 -20.23
N PRO A 98 -17.12 -1.73 -20.65
CA PRO A 98 -18.21 -1.16 -21.46
C PRO A 98 -19.05 -0.06 -20.78
N ASP A 99 -18.89 0.15 -19.48
CA ASP A 99 -19.55 1.21 -18.69
C ASP A 99 -18.75 2.53 -18.65
N GLY A 100 -17.57 2.57 -19.27
CA GLY A 100 -16.67 3.73 -19.25
C GLY A 100 -15.73 3.76 -18.04
N THR A 101 -15.74 2.73 -17.18
CA THR A 101 -14.78 2.61 -16.08
C THR A 101 -13.50 1.91 -16.52
N ALA A 102 -12.43 2.03 -15.73
CA ALA A 102 -11.30 1.10 -15.76
C ALA A 102 -11.08 0.51 -14.37
N VAL A 103 -10.90 -0.81 -14.28
CA VAL A 103 -10.68 -1.53 -13.01
C VAL A 103 -9.25 -2.04 -12.94
N VAL A 104 -8.55 -1.71 -11.85
CA VAL A 104 -7.23 -2.22 -11.51
C VAL A 104 -7.29 -2.98 -10.19
N ILE A 105 -6.72 -4.18 -10.17
CA ILE A 105 -6.51 -4.97 -8.96
C ILE A 105 -5.02 -5.02 -8.64
N VAL A 106 -4.68 -4.87 -7.35
CA VAL A 106 -3.31 -4.90 -6.84
C VAL A 106 -3.18 -5.86 -5.66
N ALA A 107 -2.07 -6.60 -5.63
CA ALA A 107 -1.67 -7.45 -4.51
C ALA A 107 -0.18 -7.28 -4.23
N GLN A 108 0.23 -7.55 -2.99
CA GLN A 108 1.64 -7.64 -2.62
C GLN A 108 2.04 -9.10 -2.38
N LEU A 109 3.21 -9.48 -2.90
CA LEU A 109 3.83 -10.78 -2.75
C LEU A 109 5.14 -10.66 -1.98
N ALA A 110 5.54 -11.75 -1.34
CA ALA A 110 6.88 -11.89 -0.78
C ALA A 110 7.94 -11.77 -1.89
N SER A 111 9.03 -11.04 -1.66
CA SER A 111 10.07 -10.80 -2.69
C SER A 111 11.01 -11.96 -2.96
N ASP A 112 10.89 -13.06 -2.23
CA ASP A 112 11.36 -14.40 -2.63
C ASP A 112 10.51 -15.03 -3.75
N GLY A 113 9.36 -14.42 -4.08
CA GLY A 113 8.52 -14.73 -5.23
C GLY A 113 7.29 -15.59 -4.93
N ALA A 114 7.18 -16.23 -3.76
CA ALA A 114 6.05 -17.15 -3.51
C ALA A 114 5.66 -17.41 -2.03
N SER A 115 6.49 -17.08 -1.03
CA SER A 115 6.27 -17.57 0.36
C SER A 115 4.94 -17.13 0.99
N TRP A 116 4.39 -16.00 0.55
CA TRP A 116 3.02 -15.57 0.83
C TRP A 116 2.57 -14.54 -0.22
N ALA A 117 1.25 -14.34 -0.34
CA ALA A 117 0.62 -13.28 -1.11
C ALA A 117 -0.52 -12.66 -0.31
N SER A 118 -0.82 -11.38 -0.54
CA SER A 118 -1.99 -10.73 0.06
C SER A 118 -3.30 -11.07 -0.65
N PRO A 119 -4.45 -10.80 -0.02
CA PRO A 119 -5.68 -10.54 -0.77
C PRO A 119 -5.48 -9.38 -1.76
N TRP A 120 -6.32 -9.35 -2.80
CA TRP A 120 -6.36 -8.25 -3.76
C TRP A 120 -7.10 -7.05 -3.19
N ALA A 121 -6.56 -5.85 -3.42
CA ALA A 121 -7.33 -4.62 -3.34
C ALA A 121 -7.75 -4.18 -4.75
N THR A 122 -8.99 -3.74 -4.89
CA THR A 122 -9.57 -3.28 -6.16
C THR A 122 -9.76 -1.77 -6.13
N VAL A 123 -9.36 -1.09 -7.20
CA VAL A 123 -9.71 0.31 -7.47
C VAL A 123 -10.33 0.46 -8.85
N THR A 124 -11.34 1.32 -8.94
CA THR A 124 -12.06 1.66 -10.17
C THR A 124 -11.81 3.12 -10.49
N TYR A 125 -11.65 3.46 -11.76
CA TYR A 125 -11.52 4.83 -12.24
C TYR A 125 -12.61 5.15 -13.27
N ASN A 126 -13.03 6.41 -13.31
CA ASN A 126 -14.05 6.90 -14.24
C ASN A 126 -13.40 7.75 -15.34
N PHE A 127 -14.03 7.83 -16.52
CA PHE A 127 -13.52 8.61 -17.67
C PHE A 127 -14.57 9.57 -18.24
#